data_AF-A0A0D9Z7Q9-F1
#
_entry.id   AF-A0A0D9Z7Q9-F1
#
_cell.length_a   1.000
_cell.length_b   1.000
_cell.length_c   1.000
_cell.angle_alpha   90.00
_cell.angle_beta   90.00
_cell.angle_gamma   90.00
#
_symmetry.space_group_name_H-M   'P 1'
#
loop_
_entity.id
_entity.type
_entity.pdbx_description
1 polymer ?
#
loop_
_entity_poly.entity_id
_entity_poly.type
_entity_poly.pdbx_seq_one_letter_code
_entity_poly.pdbx_strand_id
1 'polypeptide(L)'
;MDVPWLLVAHGSVTALVVVSFLCGQWPIFEGTFVQRINHFLTFGAYHHLLRLVHAACGNGARDLVLGVESYCCDRPNPILQIFYVAIIGVTYFIIVQTSFQYIPGYYVSGLHRYLSIVAVAIGALLFVLTSFSDPGTVTAENVSQYLSAYPYDGIIFEEKECSTCKITRPARAKHCRICDKCVARFDHHCGWMNNCIGEKNTRYFVAFLVWHFLICLYGAVILGFILAGELKERKVVYILTVYYGIDNSFSGLFPHVAQWLLAVHNTQILLAVFLAIIALLLGGFCAYHTHLCLTNTTTNETFKWQDYIMWRKKVNEEKAAANGEVRKSPPSKWKAFFSRSHTEADETIVKNNIYDRGMIRNMCEVFVPFSERQSFSRKKSD
;
A
#
# COMPACT_ATOMS: atom_id res chain seq x y z
N MET A 1 39.83 5.53 -16.16
CA MET A 1 38.46 6.07 -16.22
C MET A 1 38.25 6.88 -14.97
N ASP A 2 38.22 8.20 -15.10
CA ASP A 2 37.94 9.07 -13.95
C ASP A 2 36.56 8.74 -13.43
N VAL A 3 36.46 8.43 -12.13
CA VAL A 3 35.17 8.27 -11.48
C VAL A 3 34.45 9.61 -11.63
N PRO A 4 33.25 9.65 -12.25
CA PRO A 4 32.50 10.89 -12.36
C PRO A 4 32.01 11.28 -10.96
N TRP A 5 32.87 11.97 -10.21
CA TRP A 5 32.63 12.38 -8.81
C TRP A 5 31.33 13.16 -8.66
N LEU A 6 30.90 13.87 -9.70
CA LEU A 6 29.61 14.55 -9.77
C LEU A 6 28.43 13.55 -9.74
N LEU A 7 28.53 12.44 -10.47
CA LEU A 7 27.51 11.38 -10.47
C LEU A 7 27.50 10.64 -9.14
N VAL A 8 28.67 10.38 -8.55
CA VAL A 8 28.79 9.78 -7.21
C VAL A 8 28.18 10.70 -6.16
N ALA A 9 28.52 11.99 -6.16
CA ALA A 9 27.96 12.98 -5.24
C ALA A 9 26.44 13.10 -5.40
N HIS A 10 25.94 13.20 -6.64
CA HIS A 10 24.50 13.21 -6.92
C HIS A 10 23.81 11.93 -6.43
N GLY A 11 24.41 10.76 -6.70
CA GLY A 11 23.92 9.46 -6.25
C GLY A 11 23.86 9.36 -4.73
N SER A 12 24.90 9.82 -4.02
CA SER A 12 24.96 9.85 -2.56
C SER A 12 23.93 10.79 -1.95
N VAL A 13 23.74 11.99 -2.52
CA VAL A 13 22.71 12.95 -2.07
C VAL A 13 21.31 12.37 -2.32
N THR A 14 21.07 11.80 -3.50
CA THR A 14 19.79 11.17 -3.83
C THR A 14 19.50 10.02 -2.89
N ALA A 15 20.48 9.12 -2.66
CA ALA A 15 20.34 8.02 -1.72
C ALA A 15 20.05 8.51 -0.31
N LEU A 16 20.73 9.56 0.15
CA LEU A 16 20.47 10.14 1.47
C LEU A 16 19.05 10.68 1.59
N VAL A 17 18.55 11.41 0.58
CA VAL A 17 17.18 11.95 0.57
C VAL A 17 16.17 10.81 0.57
N VAL A 18 16.35 9.80 -0.30
CA VAL A 18 15.46 8.64 -0.42
C VAL A 18 15.44 7.83 0.88
N VAL A 19 16.61 7.51 1.46
CA VAL A 19 16.71 6.78 2.73
C VAL A 19 16.10 7.59 3.87
N SER A 20 16.34 8.90 3.92
CA SER A 20 15.73 9.77 4.93
C SER A 20 14.21 9.82 4.78
N PHE A 21 13.69 9.92 3.56
CA PHE A 21 12.26 9.92 3.30
C PHE A 21 11.59 8.59 3.69
N LEU A 22 12.17 7.46 3.28
CA LEU A 22 11.57 6.14 3.50
C LEU A 22 11.76 5.61 4.92
N CYS A 23 12.94 5.82 5.52
CA CYS A 23 13.34 5.17 6.77
C CYS A 23 13.47 6.14 7.94
N GLY A 24 13.46 7.45 7.73
CA GLY A 24 13.79 8.42 8.80
C GLY A 24 12.82 8.48 9.99
N GLN A 25 11.65 7.85 9.88
CA GLN A 25 10.69 7.63 10.98
C GLN A 25 11.10 6.48 11.91
N TRP A 26 12.10 5.67 11.54
CA TRP A 26 12.46 4.47 12.32
C TRP A 26 13.15 4.85 13.63
N PRO A 27 12.95 4.07 14.72
CA PRO A 27 13.55 4.35 16.02
C PRO A 27 15.08 4.49 16.01
N ILE A 28 15.78 3.82 15.10
CA ILE A 28 17.23 3.93 14.94
C ILE A 28 17.70 5.32 14.52
N PHE A 29 16.85 6.08 13.83
CA PHE A 29 17.15 7.43 13.36
C PHE A 29 16.65 8.51 14.30
N GLU A 30 16.01 8.16 15.41
CA GLU A 30 15.50 9.13 16.38
C GLU A 30 16.64 10.00 16.95
N GLY A 31 16.48 11.33 16.86
CA GLY A 31 17.47 12.34 17.24
C GLY A 31 18.57 12.58 16.20
N THR A 32 18.59 11.86 15.08
CA THR A 32 19.64 11.97 14.06
C THR A 32 19.31 12.99 12.97
N PHE A 33 20.30 13.34 12.15
CA PHE A 33 20.10 14.22 10.99
C PHE A 33 19.16 13.60 9.94
N VAL A 34 19.12 12.27 9.82
CA VAL A 34 18.21 11.54 8.91
C VAL A 34 16.75 11.78 9.30
N GLN A 35 16.42 11.74 10.59
CA GLN A 35 15.08 12.09 11.07
C GLN A 35 14.76 13.56 10.83
N ARG A 36 15.72 14.47 10.97
CA ARG A 36 15.50 15.89 10.66
C ARG A 36 15.19 16.11 9.19
N ILE A 37 15.91 15.44 8.28
CA ILE A 37 15.61 15.47 6.84
C ILE A 37 14.20 14.90 6.59
N ASN A 38 13.85 13.77 7.22
CA ASN A 38 12.50 13.20 7.11
C ASN A 38 11.42 14.21 7.55
N HIS A 39 11.55 14.80 8.74
CA HIS A 39 10.60 15.78 9.26
C HIS A 39 10.50 17.02 8.37
N PHE A 40 11.62 17.47 7.80
CA PHE A 40 11.62 18.55 6.82
C PHE A 40 10.87 18.15 5.55
N LEU A 41 11.17 17.00 4.94
CA LEU A 41 10.52 16.56 3.70
C LEU A 41 9.02 16.29 3.87
N THR A 42 8.62 15.76 5.04
CA THR A 42 7.24 15.34 5.30
C THR A 42 6.34 16.50 5.76
N PHE A 43 6.85 17.39 6.62
CA PHE A 43 6.06 18.48 7.18
C PHE A 43 6.71 19.84 6.92
N GLY A 44 8.02 19.97 7.18
CA GLY A 44 8.71 21.26 7.15
C GLY A 44 8.59 22.00 5.82
N ALA A 45 8.89 21.32 4.71
CA ALA A 45 8.87 21.87 3.35
C ALA A 45 7.49 22.44 3.00
N TYR A 46 6.43 21.73 3.36
CA TYR A 46 5.05 22.20 3.16
C TYR A 46 4.74 23.46 4.00
N HIS A 47 5.11 23.48 5.27
CA HIS A 47 4.92 24.67 6.12
C HIS A 47 5.75 25.87 5.64
N HIS A 48 6.96 25.63 5.12
CA HIS A 48 7.77 26.68 4.49
C HIS A 48 7.13 27.18 3.21
N LEU A 49 6.61 26.30 2.35
CA LEU A 49 5.87 26.67 1.16
C LEU A 49 4.67 27.55 1.50
N LEU A 50 3.85 27.16 2.48
CA LEU A 50 2.70 27.97 2.92
C LEU A 50 3.11 29.36 3.43
N ARG A 51 4.22 29.45 4.17
CA ARG A 51 4.78 30.74 4.61
C ARG A 51 5.28 31.58 3.45
N LEU A 52 5.94 30.97 2.46
CA LEU A 52 6.41 31.67 1.26
C LEU A 52 5.24 32.18 0.43
N VAL A 53 4.21 31.36 0.21
CA VAL A 53 2.98 31.76 -0.50
C VAL A 53 2.30 32.91 0.24
N HIS A 54 2.21 32.83 1.56
CA HIS A 54 1.67 33.91 2.38
C HIS A 54 2.50 35.20 2.28
N ALA A 55 3.82 35.10 2.35
CA ALA A 55 4.72 36.25 2.27
C ALA A 55 4.74 36.90 0.88
N ALA A 56 4.65 36.10 -0.19
CA ALA A 56 4.70 36.59 -1.57
C ALA A 56 3.33 37.09 -2.08
N CYS A 57 2.24 36.39 -1.73
CA CYS A 57 0.93 36.58 -2.35
C CYS A 57 -0.19 36.91 -1.34
N GLY A 58 0.12 37.04 -0.05
CA GLY A 58 -0.82 37.41 1.00
C GLY A 58 -1.73 36.27 1.49
N ASN A 59 -2.70 36.61 2.34
CA ASN A 59 -3.60 35.66 3.00
C ASN A 59 -4.47 34.87 2.02
N GLY A 60 -5.04 35.53 1.00
CA GLY A 60 -5.93 34.88 0.05
C GLY A 60 -5.28 33.72 -0.71
N ALA A 61 -4.00 33.84 -1.07
CA ALA A 61 -3.27 32.75 -1.73
C ALA A 61 -2.98 31.58 -0.78
N ARG A 62 -2.63 31.84 0.48
CA ARG A 62 -2.46 30.80 1.50
C ARG A 62 -3.78 30.07 1.75
N ASP A 63 -4.88 30.82 1.90
CA ASP A 63 -6.20 30.25 2.16
C ASP A 63 -6.70 29.45 0.95
N LEU A 64 -6.36 29.85 -0.28
CA LEU A 64 -6.59 29.04 -1.47
C LEU A 64 -5.84 27.70 -1.41
N VAL A 65 -4.55 27.70 -1.04
CA VAL A 65 -3.77 26.45 -0.90
C VAL A 65 -4.37 25.54 0.17
N LEU A 66 -4.75 26.10 1.33
CA LEU A 66 -5.43 25.35 2.38
C LEU A 66 -6.81 24.84 1.95
N GLY A 67 -7.53 25.61 1.14
CA GLY A 67 -8.80 25.20 0.53
C GLY A 67 -8.63 24.02 -0.43
N VAL A 68 -7.57 24.04 -1.25
CA VAL A 68 -7.21 22.92 -2.13
C VAL A 68 -6.80 21.70 -1.32
N GLU A 69 -5.98 21.87 -0.27
CA GLU A 69 -5.61 20.79 0.64
C GLU A 69 -6.86 20.15 1.26
N SER A 70 -7.76 20.95 1.82
CA SER A 70 -8.99 20.45 2.43
C SER A 70 -9.89 19.73 1.41
N TYR A 71 -9.98 20.24 0.18
CA TYR A 71 -10.72 19.55 -0.88
C TYR A 71 -10.08 18.19 -1.23
N CYS A 72 -8.76 18.14 -1.39
CA CYS A 72 -8.03 16.94 -1.78
C CYS A 72 -7.97 15.88 -0.68
N CYS A 73 -7.84 16.28 0.60
CA CYS A 73 -7.53 15.39 1.72
C CYS A 73 -8.71 15.14 2.66
N ASP A 74 -9.61 16.12 2.85
CA ASP A 74 -10.67 16.04 3.87
C ASP A 74 -12.07 15.83 3.29
N ARG A 75 -12.21 15.80 1.95
CA ARG A 75 -13.50 15.64 1.27
C ARG A 75 -13.45 14.55 0.19
N PRO A 76 -14.57 13.85 -0.08
CA PRO A 76 -14.64 12.94 -1.21
C PRO A 76 -14.43 13.69 -2.52
N ASN A 77 -13.47 13.23 -3.31
CA ASN A 77 -13.14 13.80 -4.60
C ASN A 77 -12.51 12.74 -5.53
N PRO A 78 -12.71 12.84 -6.86
CA PRO A 78 -12.25 11.82 -7.79
C PRO A 78 -10.79 12.01 -8.24
N ILE A 79 -10.02 12.94 -7.65
CA ILE A 79 -8.68 13.30 -8.17
C ILE A 79 -7.76 12.08 -8.22
N LEU A 80 -7.68 11.31 -7.14
CA LEU A 80 -6.84 10.11 -7.10
C LEU A 80 -7.35 8.99 -8.01
N GLN A 81 -8.66 8.91 -8.24
CA GLN A 81 -9.24 7.98 -9.21
C GLN A 81 -8.84 8.36 -10.64
N ILE A 82 -8.88 9.65 -10.98
CA ILE A 82 -8.44 10.17 -12.28
C ILE A 82 -6.96 9.89 -12.48
N PHE A 83 -6.12 10.15 -11.47
CA PHE A 83 -4.69 9.83 -11.54
C PHE A 83 -4.44 8.34 -11.78
N TYR A 84 -5.16 7.47 -11.06
CA TYR A 84 -5.03 6.03 -11.25
C TYR A 84 -5.42 5.60 -12.69
N VAL A 85 -6.56 6.07 -13.20
CA VAL A 85 -7.00 5.76 -14.58
C VAL A 85 -6.00 6.28 -15.61
N ALA A 86 -5.45 7.48 -15.40
CA ALA A 86 -4.41 8.06 -16.24
C ALA A 86 -3.12 7.22 -16.22
N ILE A 87 -2.66 6.79 -15.04
CA ILE A 87 -1.46 5.95 -14.89
C ILE A 87 -1.63 4.64 -15.67
N ILE A 88 -2.75 3.93 -15.50
CA ILE A 88 -2.99 2.67 -16.21
C ILE A 88 -3.14 2.90 -17.71
N GLY A 89 -3.96 3.88 -18.11
CA GLY A 89 -4.23 4.17 -19.52
C GLY A 89 -2.97 4.58 -20.28
N VAL A 90 -2.19 5.52 -19.73
CA VAL A 90 -0.94 5.99 -20.35
C VAL A 90 0.11 4.89 -20.36
N THR A 91 0.31 4.17 -19.25
CA THR A 91 1.29 3.07 -19.20
C THR A 91 0.96 2.00 -20.23
N TYR A 92 -0.32 1.60 -20.32
CA TYR A 92 -0.76 0.61 -21.29
C TYR A 92 -0.64 1.12 -22.73
N PHE A 93 -1.01 2.38 -22.99
CA PHE A 93 -0.83 3.00 -24.29
C PHE A 93 0.64 2.97 -24.73
N ILE A 94 1.58 3.34 -23.86
CA ILE A 94 3.02 3.29 -24.17
C ILE A 94 3.43 1.84 -24.48
N ILE A 95 3.02 0.86 -23.67
CA ILE A 95 3.32 -0.57 -23.93
C ILE A 95 2.81 -1.01 -25.31
N VAL A 96 1.60 -0.62 -25.69
CA VAL A 96 1.04 -0.93 -27.01
C VAL A 96 1.88 -0.30 -28.12
N GLN A 97 2.19 0.99 -28.02
CA GLN A 97 2.95 1.70 -29.07
C GLN A 97 4.38 1.19 -29.20
N THR A 98 5.06 0.91 -28.09
CA THR A 98 6.49 0.62 -28.10
C THR A 98 6.81 -0.86 -28.15
N SER A 99 5.95 -1.71 -27.58
CA SER A 99 6.30 -3.11 -27.30
C SER A 99 5.51 -4.12 -28.12
N PHE A 100 4.32 -3.78 -28.64
CA PHE A 100 3.53 -4.75 -29.42
C PHE A 100 4.20 -5.12 -30.74
N GLN A 101 5.03 -4.24 -31.31
CA GLN A 101 5.82 -4.53 -32.50
C GLN A 101 6.75 -5.75 -32.36
N TYR A 102 7.16 -6.09 -31.12
CA TYR A 102 8.01 -7.25 -30.80
C TYR A 102 7.20 -8.50 -30.42
N ILE A 103 5.89 -8.50 -30.64
CA ILE A 103 4.99 -9.62 -30.37
C ILE A 103 4.29 -10.01 -31.68
N PRO A 104 4.31 -11.26 -32.17
CA PRO A 104 5.06 -12.38 -31.60
C PRO A 104 6.57 -12.19 -31.77
N GLY A 105 7.31 -12.72 -30.80
CA GLY A 105 8.77 -12.84 -30.84
C GLY A 105 9.21 -14.20 -30.29
N TYR A 106 10.51 -14.45 -30.22
CA TYR A 106 11.09 -15.75 -29.92
C TYR A 106 10.50 -16.45 -28.67
N TYR A 107 10.28 -15.70 -27.59
CA TYR A 107 9.75 -16.23 -26.32
C TYR A 107 8.29 -15.82 -26.04
N VAL A 108 7.69 -14.95 -26.88
CA VAL A 108 6.40 -14.33 -26.59
C VAL A 108 5.45 -14.55 -27.76
N SER A 109 4.41 -15.36 -27.53
CA SER A 109 3.39 -15.63 -28.54
C SER A 109 2.48 -14.42 -28.84
N GLY A 110 1.82 -14.43 -30.00
CA GLY A 110 0.85 -13.40 -30.39
C GLY A 110 -0.35 -13.27 -29.44
N LEU A 111 -0.67 -14.33 -28.70
CA LEU A 111 -1.78 -14.39 -27.74
C LEU A 111 -1.64 -13.34 -26.63
N HIS A 112 -0.42 -12.98 -26.25
CA HIS A 112 -0.17 -12.02 -25.17
C HIS A 112 -0.70 -10.61 -25.47
N ARG A 113 -0.86 -10.23 -26.75
CA ARG A 113 -1.54 -8.97 -27.13
C ARG A 113 -2.98 -8.96 -26.62
N TYR A 114 -3.74 -10.01 -26.92
CA TYR A 114 -5.15 -10.11 -26.54
C TYR A 114 -5.33 -10.33 -25.03
N LEU A 115 -4.51 -11.21 -24.43
CA LEU A 115 -4.55 -11.44 -22.98
C LEU A 115 -4.26 -10.17 -22.19
N SER A 116 -3.35 -9.31 -22.68
CA SER A 116 -3.06 -8.03 -22.01
C SER A 116 -4.26 -7.09 -22.00
N ILE A 117 -5.03 -7.01 -23.09
CA ILE A 117 -6.24 -6.18 -23.19
C ILE A 117 -7.27 -6.67 -22.17
N VAL A 118 -7.54 -7.98 -22.18
CA VAL A 118 -8.48 -8.60 -21.23
C VAL A 118 -8.02 -8.37 -19.80
N ALA A 119 -6.71 -8.48 -19.53
CA ALA A 119 -6.20 -8.33 -18.19
C ALA A 119 -6.33 -6.90 -17.65
N VAL A 120 -6.06 -5.89 -18.48
CA VAL A 120 -6.27 -4.48 -18.12
C VAL A 120 -7.75 -4.19 -17.92
N ALA A 121 -8.64 -4.75 -18.74
CA ALA A 121 -10.09 -4.58 -18.59
C ALA A 121 -10.62 -5.17 -17.27
N ILE A 122 -10.15 -6.36 -16.87
CA ILE A 122 -10.49 -6.95 -15.57
C ILE A 122 -9.99 -6.05 -14.42
N GLY A 123 -8.77 -5.50 -14.55
CA GLY A 123 -8.22 -4.57 -13.55
C GLY A 123 -9.09 -3.32 -13.39
N ALA A 124 -9.50 -2.71 -14.50
CA ALA A 124 -10.40 -1.56 -14.50
C ALA A 124 -11.78 -1.90 -13.91
N LEU A 125 -12.33 -3.09 -14.22
CA LEU A 125 -13.59 -3.54 -13.63
C LEU A 125 -13.48 -3.69 -12.10
N LEU A 126 -12.42 -4.32 -11.60
CA LEU A 126 -12.19 -4.48 -10.15
C LEU A 126 -12.02 -3.12 -9.45
N PHE A 127 -11.37 -2.16 -10.11
CA PHE A 127 -11.27 -0.78 -9.63
C PHE A 127 -12.65 -0.12 -9.51
N VAL A 128 -13.49 -0.23 -10.54
CA VAL A 128 -14.86 0.30 -10.55
C VAL A 128 -15.70 -0.37 -9.45
N LEU A 129 -15.67 -1.71 -9.35
CA LEU A 129 -16.39 -2.45 -8.33
C LEU A 129 -15.97 -2.00 -6.92
N THR A 130 -14.68 -1.85 -6.67
CA THR A 130 -14.18 -1.39 -5.36
C THR A 130 -14.58 0.06 -5.07
N SER A 131 -14.48 0.94 -6.07
CA SER A 131 -14.78 2.37 -5.94
C SER A 131 -16.25 2.66 -5.68
N PHE A 132 -17.16 1.95 -6.34
CA PHE A 132 -18.59 2.31 -6.35
C PHE A 132 -19.49 1.35 -5.56
N SER A 133 -18.96 0.23 -5.04
CA SER A 133 -19.76 -0.65 -4.18
C SER A 133 -20.03 -0.01 -2.81
N ASP A 134 -21.19 -0.33 -2.22
CA ASP A 134 -21.46 -0.01 -0.82
C ASP A 134 -20.40 -0.69 0.07
N PRO A 135 -19.68 0.05 0.94
CA PRO A 135 -18.69 -0.55 1.83
C PRO A 135 -19.30 -1.31 3.02
N GLY A 136 -20.63 -1.31 3.18
CA GLY A 136 -21.32 -1.80 4.37
C GLY A 136 -21.77 -0.64 5.24
N THR A 137 -22.47 0.32 4.63
CA THR A 137 -22.96 1.51 5.33
C THR A 137 -23.97 1.11 6.42
N VAL A 138 -23.73 1.56 7.65
CA VAL A 138 -24.61 1.32 8.80
C VAL A 138 -25.62 2.45 8.89
N THR A 139 -26.90 2.08 8.90
CA THR A 139 -28.04 2.99 8.95
C THR A 139 -28.96 2.61 10.11
N ALA A 140 -29.94 3.46 10.41
CA ALA A 140 -30.92 3.17 11.46
C ALA A 140 -31.71 1.88 11.18
N GLU A 141 -31.90 1.50 9.91
CA GLU A 141 -32.65 0.31 9.54
C GLU A 141 -31.87 -1.00 9.72
N ASN A 142 -30.53 -0.98 9.63
CA ASN A 142 -29.70 -2.19 9.64
C ASN A 142 -28.80 -2.32 10.89
N VAL A 143 -28.74 -1.28 11.75
CA VAL A 143 -27.85 -1.23 12.91
C VAL A 143 -28.07 -2.40 13.87
N SER A 144 -29.32 -2.78 14.13
CA SER A 144 -29.68 -3.90 15.03
C SER A 144 -29.09 -5.23 14.56
N GLN A 145 -29.04 -5.44 13.25
CA GLN A 145 -28.51 -6.66 12.65
C GLN A 145 -26.99 -6.73 12.84
N TYR A 146 -26.28 -5.63 12.58
CA TYR A 146 -24.84 -5.54 12.82
C TYR A 146 -24.48 -5.64 14.31
N LEU A 147 -25.28 -5.06 15.21
CA LEU A 147 -25.11 -5.23 16.67
C LEU A 147 -25.18 -6.71 17.07
N SER A 148 -26.12 -7.46 16.48
CA SER A 148 -26.24 -8.90 16.76
C SER A 148 -25.11 -9.75 16.17
N ALA A 149 -24.45 -9.25 15.11
CA ALA A 149 -23.41 -9.98 14.38
C ALA A 149 -22.02 -9.81 15.00
N TYR A 150 -21.74 -8.60 15.50
CA TYR A 150 -20.42 -8.21 16.00
C TYR A 150 -20.51 -7.88 17.50
N PRO A 151 -20.25 -8.87 18.38
CA PRO A 151 -20.26 -8.65 19.83
C PRO A 151 -19.11 -7.74 20.26
N TYR A 152 -19.37 -6.87 21.23
CA TYR A 152 -18.33 -6.04 21.84
C TYR A 152 -17.34 -6.90 22.64
N ASP A 153 -16.05 -6.59 22.52
CA ASP A 153 -15.01 -7.27 23.31
C ASP A 153 -14.73 -6.58 24.66
N GLY A 154 -15.21 -5.34 24.84
CA GLY A 154 -14.93 -4.55 26.04
C GLY A 154 -13.46 -4.15 26.19
N ILE A 155 -12.65 -4.31 25.14
CA ILE A 155 -11.22 -4.01 25.12
C ILE A 155 -10.95 -2.88 24.12
N ILE A 156 -11.15 -3.15 22.82
CA ILE A 156 -10.96 -2.18 21.75
C ILE A 156 -12.30 -1.72 21.14
N PHE A 157 -13.39 -2.40 21.49
CA PHE A 157 -14.75 -2.07 21.13
C PHE A 157 -15.66 -2.05 22.35
N GLU A 158 -16.18 -0.87 22.63
CA GLU A 158 -17.20 -0.60 23.65
C GLU A 158 -18.44 -0.04 22.96
N GLU A 159 -19.60 -0.29 23.55
CA GLU A 159 -20.88 0.25 23.08
C GLU A 159 -20.88 1.77 23.20
N LYS A 160 -20.99 2.46 22.06
CA LYS A 160 -20.97 3.92 21.96
C LYS A 160 -21.88 4.37 20.84
N GLU A 161 -22.60 5.47 21.05
CA GLU A 161 -23.36 6.13 19.98
C GLU A 161 -22.41 6.93 19.06
N CYS A 162 -22.69 6.92 17.76
CA CYS A 162 -22.06 7.86 16.84
C CYS A 162 -22.69 9.25 16.98
N SER A 163 -21.90 10.24 17.39
CA SER A 163 -22.37 11.62 17.57
C SER A 163 -22.93 12.27 16.30
N THR A 164 -22.44 11.88 15.11
CA THR A 164 -22.90 12.39 13.81
C THR A 164 -24.13 11.63 13.31
N CYS A 165 -24.03 10.30 13.19
CA CYS A 165 -25.09 9.47 12.60
C CYS A 165 -26.25 9.16 13.56
N LYS A 166 -26.10 9.43 14.86
CA LYS A 166 -27.12 9.17 15.91
C LYS A 166 -27.61 7.72 15.95
N ILE A 167 -26.68 6.78 15.77
CA ILE A 167 -26.92 5.34 15.88
C ILE A 167 -25.93 4.72 16.87
N THR A 168 -26.35 3.68 17.59
CA THR A 168 -25.45 2.84 18.38
C THR A 168 -24.45 2.17 17.45
N ARG A 169 -23.17 2.49 17.55
CA ARG A 169 -22.16 2.03 16.61
C ARG A 169 -21.82 0.56 16.88
N PRO A 170 -22.10 -0.37 15.96
CA PRO A 170 -21.74 -1.78 16.14
C PRO A 170 -20.24 -1.97 16.37
N ALA A 171 -19.85 -3.06 17.03
CA ALA A 171 -18.44 -3.40 17.12
C ALA A 171 -17.82 -3.53 15.71
N ARG A 172 -16.53 -3.18 15.59
CA ARG A 172 -15.81 -3.07 14.30
C ARG A 172 -16.31 -1.97 13.33
N ALA A 173 -17.40 -1.26 13.62
CA ALA A 173 -17.82 -0.13 12.81
C ALA A 173 -17.08 1.17 13.18
N LYS A 174 -16.94 2.08 12.22
CA LYS A 174 -16.35 3.42 12.43
C LYS A 174 -17.07 4.45 11.57
N HIS A 175 -17.24 5.65 12.12
CA HIS A 175 -17.68 6.81 11.33
C HIS A 175 -16.48 7.35 10.55
N CYS A 176 -16.59 7.35 9.22
CA CYS A 176 -15.62 7.99 8.35
C CYS A 176 -16.06 9.42 8.11
N ARG A 177 -15.28 10.40 8.59
CA ARG A 177 -15.57 11.83 8.41
C ARG A 177 -15.55 12.26 6.94
N ILE A 178 -14.68 11.66 6.13
CA ILE A 178 -14.56 11.97 4.70
C ILE A 178 -15.83 11.54 3.97
N CYS A 179 -16.26 10.29 4.15
CA CYS A 179 -17.49 9.77 3.53
C CYS A 179 -18.78 10.15 4.28
N ASP A 180 -18.67 10.85 5.41
CA ASP A 180 -19.73 11.23 6.34
C ASP A 180 -20.74 10.12 6.66
N LYS A 181 -20.23 8.91 6.95
CA LYS A 181 -21.07 7.74 7.26
C LYS A 181 -20.40 6.73 8.16
N CYS A 182 -21.20 5.99 8.92
CA CYS A 182 -20.75 4.79 9.63
C CYS A 182 -20.60 3.62 8.66
N VAL A 183 -19.45 2.92 8.73
CA VAL A 183 -19.18 1.74 7.91
C VAL A 183 -18.90 0.55 8.83
N ALA A 184 -19.58 -0.56 8.57
CA ALA A 184 -19.41 -1.84 9.28
C ALA A 184 -18.07 -2.49 8.91
N ARG A 185 -17.45 -3.18 9.88
CA ARG A 185 -16.12 -3.80 9.74
C ARG A 185 -15.15 -2.87 9.00
N PHE A 186 -15.08 -1.62 9.46
CA PHE A 186 -14.32 -0.57 8.79
C PHE A 186 -12.84 -0.93 8.78
N ASP A 187 -12.24 -0.92 7.59
CA ASP A 187 -10.81 -1.16 7.42
C ASP A 187 -10.05 0.17 7.31
N HIS A 188 -10.33 0.94 6.26
CA HIS A 188 -9.79 2.28 6.06
C HIS A 188 -10.62 3.08 5.06
N HIS A 189 -10.37 4.39 4.95
CA HIS A 189 -10.81 5.19 3.81
C HIS A 189 -9.70 5.17 2.75
N CYS A 190 -10.01 4.73 1.54
CA CYS A 190 -9.03 4.64 0.46
C CYS A 190 -9.24 5.80 -0.51
N GLY A 191 -8.34 6.78 -0.51
CA GLY A 191 -8.40 7.92 -1.42
C GLY A 191 -8.34 7.50 -2.89
N TRP A 192 -7.56 6.46 -3.23
CA TRP A 192 -7.50 5.90 -4.58
C TRP A 192 -8.84 5.38 -5.10
N MET A 193 -9.69 4.90 -4.20
CA MET A 193 -11.03 4.39 -4.52
C MET A 193 -12.12 5.45 -4.31
N ASN A 194 -11.76 6.60 -3.72
CA ASN A 194 -12.69 7.60 -3.21
C ASN A 194 -13.87 6.99 -2.41
N ASN A 195 -13.57 5.94 -1.64
CA ASN A 195 -14.56 5.16 -0.91
C ASN A 195 -13.93 4.52 0.33
N CYS A 196 -14.76 4.18 1.31
CA CYS A 196 -14.32 3.35 2.42
C CYS A 196 -14.11 1.91 1.94
N ILE A 197 -13.16 1.20 2.56
CA ILE A 197 -13.06 -0.25 2.51
C ILE A 197 -13.65 -0.79 3.81
N GLY A 198 -14.64 -1.66 3.68
CA GLY A 198 -15.40 -2.21 4.80
C GLY A 198 -16.01 -3.56 4.46
N GLU A 199 -16.97 -3.98 5.28
CA GLU A 199 -17.56 -5.32 5.26
C GLU A 199 -17.93 -5.86 3.87
N LYS A 200 -18.61 -5.05 3.03
CA LYS A 200 -19.17 -5.53 1.76
C LYS A 200 -18.22 -5.46 0.57
N ASN A 201 -17.28 -4.52 0.57
CA ASN A 201 -16.38 -4.28 -0.58
C ASN A 201 -14.94 -4.73 -0.35
N THR A 202 -14.57 -5.22 0.84
CA THR A 202 -13.22 -5.75 1.12
C THR A 202 -12.83 -6.85 0.13
N ARG A 203 -13.77 -7.71 -0.29
CA ARG A 203 -13.52 -8.75 -1.31
C ARG A 203 -13.07 -8.19 -2.66
N TYR A 204 -13.67 -7.09 -3.11
CA TYR A 204 -13.31 -6.44 -4.37
C TYR A 204 -11.96 -5.77 -4.24
N PHE A 205 -11.69 -5.12 -3.10
CA PHE A 205 -10.40 -4.50 -2.82
C PHE A 205 -9.26 -5.52 -2.79
N VAL A 206 -9.44 -6.67 -2.12
CA VAL A 206 -8.44 -7.74 -2.11
C VAL A 206 -8.24 -8.33 -3.49
N ALA A 207 -9.31 -8.59 -4.24
CA ALA A 207 -9.21 -9.07 -5.63
C ALA A 207 -8.50 -8.04 -6.53
N PHE A 208 -8.80 -6.75 -6.35
CA PHE A 208 -8.12 -5.64 -7.02
C PHE A 208 -6.61 -5.65 -6.74
N LEU A 209 -6.20 -5.80 -5.48
CA LEU A 209 -4.78 -5.82 -5.09
C LEU A 209 -4.05 -7.03 -5.69
N VAL A 210 -4.62 -8.23 -5.56
CA VAL A 210 -4.05 -9.46 -6.12
C VAL A 210 -3.92 -9.33 -7.64
N TRP A 211 -4.96 -8.84 -8.31
CA TRP A 211 -4.95 -8.69 -9.76
C TRP A 211 -3.91 -7.68 -10.24
N HIS A 212 -3.81 -6.53 -9.58
CA HIS A 212 -2.84 -5.49 -9.94
C HIS A 212 -1.40 -5.91 -9.65
N PHE A 213 -1.18 -6.65 -8.56
CA PHE A 213 0.11 -7.28 -8.31
C PHE A 213 0.50 -8.22 -9.45
N LEU A 214 -0.41 -9.14 -9.83
CA LEU A 214 -0.14 -10.14 -10.86
C LEU A 214 0.04 -9.53 -12.25
N ILE A 215 -0.77 -8.55 -12.64
CA ILE A 215 -0.65 -7.91 -13.97
C ILE A 215 0.63 -7.09 -14.10
N CYS A 216 1.08 -6.40 -13.04
CA CYS A 216 2.35 -5.67 -13.05
C CYS A 216 3.54 -6.64 -13.12
N LEU A 217 3.51 -7.72 -12.33
CA LEU A 217 4.53 -8.77 -12.38
C LEU A 217 4.59 -9.42 -13.77
N TYR A 218 3.43 -9.79 -14.31
CA TYR A 218 3.30 -10.35 -15.65
C TYR A 218 3.83 -9.40 -16.72
N GLY A 219 3.48 -8.11 -16.68
CA GLY A 219 3.96 -7.12 -17.63
C GLY A 219 5.49 -6.96 -17.60
N ALA A 220 6.10 -6.93 -16.41
CA ALA A 220 7.55 -6.91 -16.26
C ALA A 220 8.22 -8.17 -16.84
N VAL A 221 7.65 -9.35 -16.59
CA VAL A 221 8.15 -10.63 -17.14
C VAL A 221 8.04 -10.67 -18.67
N ILE A 222 6.91 -10.27 -19.25
CA ILE A 222 6.72 -10.24 -20.70
C ILE A 222 7.69 -9.26 -21.38
N LEU A 223 7.89 -8.08 -20.80
CA LEU A 223 8.90 -7.14 -21.31
C LEU A 223 10.32 -7.72 -21.23
N GLY A 224 10.63 -8.43 -20.14
CA GLY A 224 11.90 -9.16 -20.02
C GLY A 224 12.08 -10.24 -21.11
N PHE A 225 11.02 -10.99 -21.42
CA PHE A 225 11.06 -11.98 -22.50
C PHE A 225 11.14 -11.36 -23.90
N ILE A 226 10.54 -10.19 -24.13
CA ILE A 226 10.74 -9.41 -25.37
C ILE A 226 12.23 -9.07 -25.52
N LEU A 227 12.85 -8.50 -24.48
CA LEU A 227 14.27 -8.14 -24.52
C LEU A 227 15.18 -9.36 -24.74
N ALA A 228 14.90 -10.47 -24.05
CA ALA A 228 15.62 -11.72 -24.23
C ALA A 228 15.44 -12.31 -25.65
N GLY A 229 14.24 -12.15 -26.23
CA GLY A 229 13.93 -12.55 -27.59
C GLY A 229 14.73 -11.76 -28.62
N GLU A 230 14.77 -10.44 -28.50
CA GLU A 230 15.54 -9.57 -29.41
C GLU A 230 17.05 -9.90 -29.37
N LEU A 231 17.62 -10.17 -28.19
CA LEU A 231 19.02 -10.61 -28.06
C LEU A 231 19.28 -11.90 -28.85
N LYS A 232 18.33 -12.84 -28.83
CA LYS A 232 18.43 -14.14 -29.50
C LYS A 232 18.25 -14.02 -31.01
N GLU A 233 17.20 -13.33 -31.45
CA GLU A 233 16.83 -13.19 -32.87
C GLU A 233 17.90 -12.41 -33.66
N ARG A 234 18.40 -11.31 -33.09
CA ARG A 234 19.45 -10.50 -33.71
C ARG A 234 20.85 -11.08 -33.51
N LYS A 235 20.97 -12.20 -32.80
CA LYS A 235 22.25 -12.85 -32.45
C LYS A 235 23.24 -11.86 -31.81
N VAL A 236 22.76 -10.94 -30.97
CA VAL A 236 23.55 -9.84 -30.40
C VAL A 236 24.77 -10.37 -29.65
N VAL A 237 24.57 -11.42 -28.83
CA VAL A 237 25.66 -12.05 -28.07
C VAL A 237 26.76 -12.54 -29.01
N TYR A 238 26.40 -13.24 -30.09
CA TYR A 238 27.37 -13.73 -31.08
C TYR A 238 28.12 -12.58 -31.77
N ILE A 239 27.40 -11.53 -32.19
CA ILE A 239 28.02 -10.36 -32.84
C ILE A 239 29.02 -9.68 -31.90
N LEU A 240 28.66 -9.49 -30.63
CA LEU A 240 29.53 -8.85 -29.64
C LEU A 240 30.75 -9.71 -29.29
N THR A 241 30.58 -11.04 -29.16
CA THR A 241 31.68 -12.00 -28.98
C THR A 241 32.70 -11.87 -30.12
N VAL A 242 32.24 -11.84 -31.37
CA VAL A 242 33.12 -11.75 -32.55
C VAL A 242 33.75 -10.35 -32.68
N TYR A 243 32.95 -9.29 -32.51
CA TYR A 243 33.41 -7.91 -32.73
C TYR A 243 34.44 -7.44 -31.69
N TYR A 244 34.22 -7.76 -30.41
CA TYR A 244 35.13 -7.37 -29.33
C TYR A 244 36.19 -8.43 -29.01
N GLY A 245 36.14 -9.62 -29.65
CA GLY A 245 37.05 -10.72 -29.36
C GLY A 245 36.95 -11.23 -27.91
N ILE A 246 35.75 -11.13 -27.32
CA ILE A 246 35.50 -11.51 -25.92
C ILE A 246 35.12 -12.99 -25.89
N ASP A 247 35.83 -13.79 -25.09
CA ASP A 247 35.43 -15.17 -24.80
C ASP A 247 33.99 -15.21 -24.28
N ASN A 248 33.26 -16.33 -24.46
CA ASN A 248 31.85 -16.45 -24.09
C ASN A 248 31.62 -16.47 -22.56
N SER A 249 32.01 -15.38 -21.90
CA SER A 249 32.02 -15.12 -20.47
C SER A 249 31.02 -14.02 -20.17
N PHE A 250 30.18 -14.27 -19.15
CA PHE A 250 29.15 -13.34 -18.73
C PHE A 250 29.72 -11.98 -18.32
N SER A 251 30.82 -11.94 -17.55
CA SER A 251 31.40 -10.69 -17.06
C SER A 251 31.94 -9.79 -18.16
N GLY A 252 32.47 -10.38 -19.24
CA GLY A 252 32.96 -9.63 -20.40
C GLY A 252 31.82 -9.12 -21.29
N LEU A 253 30.82 -9.96 -21.56
CA LEU A 253 29.73 -9.62 -22.48
C LEU A 253 28.65 -8.72 -21.85
N PHE A 254 28.40 -8.86 -20.55
CA PHE A 254 27.36 -8.12 -19.82
C PHE A 254 27.38 -6.61 -20.06
N PRO A 255 28.51 -5.87 -19.90
CA PRO A 255 28.51 -4.42 -20.10
C PRO A 255 28.12 -4.02 -21.53
N HIS A 256 28.55 -4.77 -22.55
CA HIS A 256 28.22 -4.50 -23.94
C HIS A 256 26.76 -4.83 -24.28
N VAL A 257 26.25 -5.96 -23.77
CA VAL A 257 24.84 -6.33 -23.90
C VAL A 257 23.96 -5.30 -23.20
N ALA A 258 24.30 -4.89 -21.98
CA ALA A 258 23.57 -3.87 -21.23
C ALA A 258 23.59 -2.52 -21.95
N GLN A 259 24.75 -2.10 -22.47
CA GLN A 259 24.87 -0.87 -23.26
C GLN A 259 23.98 -0.91 -24.52
N TRP A 260 23.99 -2.02 -25.26
CA TRP A 260 23.15 -2.19 -26.45
C TRP A 260 21.66 -2.16 -26.08
N LEU A 261 21.26 -2.91 -25.05
CA LEU A 261 19.88 -2.94 -24.55
C LEU A 261 19.41 -1.54 -24.12
N LEU A 262 20.24 -0.78 -23.40
CA LEU A 262 19.92 0.58 -22.99
C LEU A 262 19.89 1.57 -24.16
N ALA A 263 20.69 1.35 -25.21
CA ALA A 263 20.70 2.22 -26.38
C ALA A 263 19.47 2.01 -27.27
N VAL A 264 19.04 0.76 -27.46
CA VAL A 264 17.98 0.39 -28.41
C VAL A 264 16.61 0.21 -27.74
N HIS A 265 16.57 -0.31 -26.51
CA HIS A 265 15.36 -0.72 -25.82
C HIS A 265 15.18 -0.05 -24.44
N ASN A 266 15.64 1.20 -24.29
CA ASN A 266 15.51 1.98 -23.05
C ASN A 266 14.07 2.02 -22.51
N THR A 267 13.08 2.12 -23.39
CA THR A 267 11.67 2.29 -23.01
C THR A 267 11.12 1.00 -22.41
N GLN A 268 11.44 -0.16 -23.00
CA GLN A 268 11.04 -1.46 -22.49
C GLN A 268 11.70 -1.74 -21.13
N ILE A 269 12.97 -1.36 -20.97
CA ILE A 269 13.69 -1.49 -19.69
C ILE A 269 13.05 -0.59 -18.64
N LEU A 270 12.78 0.68 -18.96
CA LEU A 270 12.14 1.62 -18.03
C LEU A 270 10.76 1.13 -17.60
N LEU A 271 9.94 0.65 -18.54
CA LEU A 271 8.63 0.07 -18.26
C LEU A 271 8.74 -1.20 -17.40
N ALA A 272 9.68 -2.10 -17.71
CA ALA A 272 9.88 -3.33 -16.95
C ALA A 272 10.30 -3.03 -15.50
N VAL A 273 11.23 -2.09 -15.30
CA VAL A 273 11.67 -1.64 -13.97
C VAL A 273 10.52 -0.97 -13.22
N PHE A 274 9.78 -0.05 -13.87
CA PHE A 274 8.61 0.59 -13.27
C PHE A 274 7.57 -0.43 -12.82
N LEU A 275 7.19 -1.37 -13.69
CA LEU A 275 6.22 -2.42 -13.36
C LEU A 275 6.73 -3.37 -12.27
N ALA A 276 8.03 -3.70 -12.25
CA ALA A 276 8.62 -4.53 -11.20
C ALA A 276 8.61 -3.83 -9.82
N ILE A 277 8.91 -2.53 -9.77
CA ILE A 277 8.82 -1.74 -8.54
C ILE A 277 7.38 -1.69 -8.04
N ILE A 278 6.43 -1.41 -8.93
CA ILE A 278 5.01 -1.36 -8.58
C ILE A 278 4.50 -2.74 -8.13
N ALA A 279 4.93 -3.83 -8.79
CA ALA A 279 4.62 -5.18 -8.37
C ALA A 279 5.19 -5.50 -6.98
N LEU A 280 6.40 -5.06 -6.65
CA LEU A 280 6.98 -5.25 -5.31
C LEU A 280 6.15 -4.52 -4.24
N LEU A 281 5.79 -3.26 -4.48
CA LEU A 281 4.98 -2.46 -3.56
C LEU A 281 3.58 -3.06 -3.36
N LEU A 282 2.91 -3.42 -4.45
CA LEU A 282 1.60 -4.07 -4.42
C LEU A 282 1.67 -5.47 -3.79
N GLY A 283 2.75 -6.21 -4.01
CA GLY A 283 2.97 -7.53 -3.40
C GLY A 283 3.06 -7.43 -1.87
N GLY A 284 3.81 -6.46 -1.35
CA GLY A 284 3.87 -6.19 0.09
C GLY A 284 2.51 -5.80 0.67
N PHE A 285 1.79 -4.90 -0.02
CA PHE A 285 0.46 -4.47 0.42
C PHE A 285 -0.58 -5.58 0.35
N CYS A 286 -0.54 -6.41 -0.70
CA CYS A 286 -1.36 -7.60 -0.87
C CYS A 286 -1.07 -8.64 0.23
N ALA A 287 0.19 -8.89 0.55
CA ALA A 287 0.58 -9.82 1.62
C ALA A 287 0.05 -9.35 2.98
N TYR A 288 0.14 -8.05 3.27
CA TYR A 288 -0.42 -7.45 4.48
C TYR A 288 -1.94 -7.66 4.57
N HIS A 289 -2.70 -7.31 3.52
CA HIS A 289 -4.15 -7.53 3.52
C HIS A 289 -4.55 -9.01 3.53
N THR A 290 -3.74 -9.88 2.92
CA THR A 290 -3.95 -11.34 3.01
C THR A 290 -3.81 -11.80 4.46
N HIS A 291 -2.78 -11.35 5.18
CA HIS A 291 -2.61 -11.66 6.60
C HIS A 291 -3.79 -11.15 7.45
N LEU A 292 -4.27 -9.94 7.19
CA LEU A 292 -5.46 -9.38 7.85
C LEU A 292 -6.72 -10.23 7.62
N CYS A 293 -6.94 -10.69 6.38
CA CYS A 293 -8.04 -11.59 6.06
C CYS A 293 -7.91 -12.94 6.77
N LEU A 294 -6.70 -13.51 6.81
CA LEU A 294 -6.42 -14.78 7.46
C LEU A 294 -6.59 -14.75 8.98
N THR A 295 -6.36 -13.59 9.62
CA THR A 295 -6.47 -13.39 11.08
C THR A 295 -7.75 -12.66 11.49
N ASN A 296 -8.71 -12.50 10.57
CA ASN A 296 -9.95 -11.74 10.73
C ASN A 296 -9.77 -10.40 11.45
N THR A 297 -8.72 -9.67 11.09
CA THR A 297 -8.37 -8.37 11.67
C THR A 297 -8.48 -7.31 10.57
N THR A 298 -8.98 -6.11 10.88
CA THR A 298 -8.93 -4.95 9.96
C THR A 298 -7.70 -4.08 10.23
N THR A 299 -7.26 -3.27 9.26
CA THR A 299 -6.21 -2.26 9.47
C THR A 299 -6.57 -1.34 10.63
N ASN A 300 -7.81 -0.86 10.71
CA ASN A 300 -8.26 -0.07 11.85
C ASN A 300 -8.16 -0.81 13.20
N GLU A 301 -8.43 -2.12 13.23
CA GLU A 301 -8.21 -2.93 14.44
C GLU A 301 -6.73 -3.06 14.80
N THR A 302 -5.83 -3.16 13.82
CA THR A 302 -4.38 -3.20 14.12
C THR A 302 -3.90 -1.96 14.86
N PHE A 303 -4.36 -0.77 14.46
CA PHE A 303 -4.03 0.48 15.16
C PHE A 303 -4.64 0.53 16.56
N LYS A 304 -5.92 0.12 16.71
CA LYS A 304 -6.56 0.06 18.03
C LYS A 304 -5.84 -0.90 18.99
N TRP A 305 -5.42 -2.06 18.51
CA TRP A 305 -4.65 -3.01 19.32
C TRP A 305 -3.28 -2.44 19.69
N GLN A 306 -2.61 -1.74 18.78
CA GLN A 306 -1.35 -1.05 19.09
C GLN A 306 -1.54 -0.01 20.20
N ASP A 307 -2.56 0.85 20.09
CA ASP A 307 -2.87 1.87 21.10
C ASP A 307 -3.16 1.23 22.46
N TYR A 308 -3.95 0.15 22.48
CA TYR A 308 -4.27 -0.59 23.69
C TYR A 308 -3.01 -1.20 24.34
N ILE A 309 -2.16 -1.86 23.56
CA ILE A 309 -0.93 -2.48 24.05
C ILE A 309 0.02 -1.41 24.61
N MET A 310 0.18 -0.28 23.90
CA MET A 310 1.01 0.84 24.38
C MET A 310 0.47 1.42 25.69
N TRP A 311 -0.84 1.65 25.78
CA TRP A 311 -1.47 2.13 27.00
C TRP A 311 -1.27 1.16 28.17
N ARG A 312 -1.51 -0.14 27.94
CA ARG A 312 -1.39 -1.16 28.98
C ARG A 312 0.05 -1.32 29.47
N LYS A 313 1.02 -1.24 28.56
CA LYS A 313 2.45 -1.22 28.93
C LYS A 313 2.78 -0.03 29.83
N LYS A 314 2.32 1.17 29.49
CA LYS A 314 2.51 2.36 30.32
C LYS A 314 1.90 2.20 31.72
N VAL A 315 0.68 1.67 31.81
CA VAL A 315 0.03 1.40 33.11
C VAL A 315 0.81 0.37 33.92
N ASN A 316 1.31 -0.69 33.29
CA ASN A 316 2.14 -1.70 33.96
C ASN A 316 3.46 -1.11 34.46
N GLU A 317 4.12 -0.24 33.66
CA GLU A 317 5.34 0.47 34.06
C GLU A 317 5.08 1.43 35.25
N GLU A 318 3.96 2.14 35.24
CA GLU A 318 3.54 3.02 36.35
C GLU A 318 3.26 2.21 37.63
N LYS A 319 2.61 1.05 37.51
CA LYS A 319 2.38 0.12 38.65
C LYS A 319 3.68 -0.48 39.18
N ALA A 320 4.59 -0.91 38.31
CA ALA A 320 5.89 -1.44 38.71
C ALA A 320 6.75 -0.37 39.43
N ALA A 321 6.71 0.86 38.93
CA ALA A 321 7.35 2.00 39.59
C ALA A 321 6.72 2.30 40.97
N ALA A 322 5.39 2.23 41.09
CA ALA A 322 4.70 2.38 42.36
C ALA A 322 5.02 1.25 43.36
N ASN A 323 5.28 0.03 42.86
CA ASN A 323 5.65 -1.14 43.65
C ASN A 323 7.16 -1.21 43.99
N GLY A 324 7.96 -0.21 43.58
CA GLY A 324 9.39 -0.13 43.91
C GLY A 324 10.28 -1.10 43.14
N GLU A 325 9.83 -1.64 41.99
CA GLU A 325 10.66 -2.52 41.17
C GLU A 325 11.78 -1.75 40.45
N VAL A 326 13.01 -2.27 40.51
CA VAL A 326 14.20 -1.62 39.92
C VAL A 326 14.12 -1.62 38.40
N ARG A 327 14.07 -0.42 37.82
CA ARG A 327 14.05 -0.21 36.36
C ARG A 327 15.35 -0.73 35.74
N LYS A 328 15.28 -1.81 34.97
CA LYS A 328 16.42 -2.26 34.13
C LYS A 328 16.76 -1.14 33.14
N SER A 329 18.06 -0.82 33.02
CA SER A 329 18.55 0.19 32.08
C SER A 329 18.10 -0.11 30.65
N PRO A 330 17.59 0.88 29.90
CA PRO A 330 17.05 0.65 28.56
C PRO A 330 18.15 0.14 27.61
N PRO A 331 17.84 -0.84 26.74
CA PRO A 331 18.80 -1.33 25.75
C PRO A 331 19.19 -0.22 24.77
N SER A 332 20.39 -0.33 24.17
CA SER A 332 20.82 0.61 23.12
C SER A 332 19.85 0.59 21.94
N LYS A 333 19.68 1.73 21.24
CA LYS A 333 18.73 1.87 20.11
C LYS A 333 18.88 0.78 19.05
N TRP A 334 20.13 0.40 18.74
CA TRP A 334 20.46 -0.68 17.82
C TRP A 334 20.05 -2.05 18.35
N LYS A 335 20.31 -2.32 19.63
CA LYS A 335 19.93 -3.58 20.26
C LYS A 335 18.41 -3.70 20.36
N ALA A 336 17.69 -2.61 20.67
CA ALA A 336 16.22 -2.56 20.68
C ALA A 336 15.59 -2.75 19.29
N PHE A 337 16.22 -2.23 18.23
CA PHE A 337 15.74 -2.39 16.86
C PHE A 337 15.90 -3.83 16.36
N PHE A 338 17.05 -4.46 16.61
CA PHE A 338 17.31 -5.84 16.21
C PHE A 338 16.70 -6.87 17.19
N SER A 339 16.50 -6.53 18.47
CA SER A 339 15.82 -7.39 19.45
C SER A 339 14.30 -7.32 19.38
N ARG A 340 13.74 -6.62 18.38
CA ARG A 340 12.30 -6.61 18.13
C ARG A 340 11.77 -7.99 17.69
N SER A 341 12.65 -8.98 17.53
CA SER A 341 12.32 -10.40 17.65
C SER A 341 12.19 -10.79 19.14
N HIS A 342 10.94 -10.91 19.61
CA HIS A 342 10.53 -11.64 20.82
C HIS A 342 11.54 -11.69 21.97
N THR A 343 11.59 -10.67 22.82
CA THR A 343 12.18 -10.82 24.15
C THR A 343 11.13 -11.34 25.12
N GLU A 344 11.41 -12.50 25.73
CA GLU A 344 10.60 -13.29 26.68
C GLU A 344 10.25 -12.60 28.02
N ALA A 345 10.39 -11.28 28.14
CA ALA A 345 10.16 -10.53 29.38
C ALA A 345 9.02 -9.49 29.31
N ASP A 346 8.34 -9.36 28.18
CA ASP A 346 7.01 -8.74 28.14
C ASP A 346 6.05 -9.80 28.70
N GLU A 347 5.34 -9.53 29.80
CA GLU A 347 4.06 -10.22 30.04
C GLU A 347 3.31 -10.11 28.72
N THR A 348 3.20 -11.21 27.98
CA THR A 348 2.67 -11.16 26.62
C THR A 348 1.24 -10.68 26.75
N ILE A 349 0.98 -9.41 26.44
CA ILE A 349 -0.37 -8.87 26.37
C ILE A 349 -1.03 -9.65 25.23
N VAL A 350 -1.72 -10.73 25.58
CA VAL A 350 -2.27 -11.66 24.61
C VAL A 350 -3.38 -10.92 23.89
N LYS A 351 -3.16 -10.63 22.60
CA LYS A 351 -4.20 -10.13 21.71
C LYS A 351 -5.30 -11.20 21.61
N ASN A 352 -6.40 -11.01 22.32
CA ASN A 352 -7.54 -11.91 22.24
C ASN A 352 -8.50 -11.44 21.14
N ASN A 353 -8.27 -11.89 19.90
CA ASN A 353 -9.17 -11.57 18.78
C ASN A 353 -10.39 -12.52 18.76
N ILE A 354 -11.49 -12.11 19.39
CA ILE A 354 -12.73 -12.90 19.44
C ILE A 354 -13.38 -13.13 18.06
N TYR A 355 -12.94 -12.41 17.03
CA TYR A 355 -13.41 -12.56 15.65
C TYR A 355 -12.60 -13.59 14.85
N ASP A 356 -11.42 -13.99 15.32
CA ASP A 356 -10.64 -15.04 14.66
C ASP A 356 -11.28 -16.41 14.91
N ARG A 357 -11.80 -17.03 13.84
CA ARG A 357 -12.45 -18.35 13.88
C ARG A 357 -11.68 -19.40 13.08
N GLY A 358 -10.40 -19.16 12.82
CA GLY A 358 -9.54 -19.99 11.98
C GLY A 358 -9.59 -19.59 10.50
N MET A 359 -8.46 -19.80 9.82
CA MET A 359 -8.16 -19.26 8.48
C MET A 359 -9.31 -19.43 7.46
N ILE A 360 -9.89 -20.63 7.35
CA ILE A 360 -10.95 -20.92 6.38
C ILE A 360 -12.20 -20.08 6.68
N ARG A 361 -12.66 -20.05 7.93
CA ARG A 361 -13.85 -19.30 8.34
C ARG A 361 -13.63 -17.79 8.18
N ASN A 362 -12.42 -17.32 8.49
CA ASN A 362 -12.04 -15.92 8.32
C ASN A 362 -12.09 -15.48 6.86
N MET A 363 -11.54 -16.29 5.95
CA MET A 363 -11.60 -16.04 4.51
C MET A 363 -13.04 -16.08 3.99
N CYS A 364 -13.85 -17.04 4.41
CA CYS A 364 -15.28 -17.07 4.07
C CYS A 364 -16.02 -15.80 4.53
N GLU A 365 -15.64 -15.20 5.67
CA GLU A 365 -16.22 -13.94 6.13
C GLU A 365 -15.84 -12.74 5.26
N VAL A 366 -14.69 -12.78 4.60
CA VAL A 366 -14.28 -11.73 3.66
C VAL A 366 -15.00 -11.87 2.32
N PHE A 367 -15.06 -13.08 1.76
CA PHE A 367 -15.66 -13.31 0.44
C PHE A 367 -17.19 -13.37 0.45
N VAL A 368 -17.77 -13.82 1.57
CA VAL A 368 -19.22 -13.85 1.81
C VAL A 368 -19.53 -13.00 3.05
N PRO A 369 -19.69 -11.68 2.85
CA PRO A 369 -19.99 -10.73 3.92
C PRO A 369 -21.23 -11.17 4.70
N PHE A 370 -21.25 -10.90 6.00
CA PHE A 370 -22.37 -11.24 6.87
C PHE A 370 -23.70 -10.66 6.35
N SER A 371 -23.69 -9.42 5.88
CA SER A 371 -24.86 -8.73 5.37
C SER A 371 -25.47 -9.34 4.09
N GLU A 372 -24.72 -10.21 3.40
CA GLU A 372 -25.18 -10.89 2.19
C GLU A 372 -25.60 -12.35 2.45
N ARG A 373 -25.45 -12.85 3.69
CA ARG A 373 -25.88 -14.21 4.04
C ARG A 373 -27.40 -14.27 4.16
N GLN A 374 -28.00 -15.40 3.78
CA GLN A 374 -29.45 -15.63 3.94
C GLN A 374 -29.94 -15.40 5.38
N SER A 375 -29.09 -15.64 6.39
CA SER A 375 -29.36 -15.34 7.80
C SER A 375 -29.61 -13.86 8.09
N PHE A 376 -29.05 -12.95 7.30
CA PHE A 376 -29.27 -11.51 7.39
C PHE A 376 -30.66 -11.13 6.86
N SER A 377 -31.09 -11.75 5.76
CA SER A 377 -32.39 -11.50 5.14
C SER A 377 -33.58 -12.02 5.96
N ARG A 378 -33.44 -13.17 6.64
CA ARG A 378 -34.54 -13.78 7.42
C ARG A 378 -34.95 -12.98 8.66
N LYS A 379 -34.02 -12.25 9.30
CA LYS A 379 -34.35 -11.35 10.42
C LYS A 379 -35.04 -10.04 10.01
N LYS A 380 -35.26 -9.80 8.71
CA LYS A 380 -35.98 -8.62 8.22
C LYS A 380 -37.49 -8.87 8.12
N SER A 381 -37.91 -10.13 8.20
CA SER A 381 -39.30 -10.61 7.99
C SER A 381 -39.99 -11.08 9.27
N ASP A 382 -39.29 -11.08 10.40
CA ASP A 382 -39.81 -11.35 11.75
C ASP A 382 -39.70 -10.06 12.57
#